data_AF-M0N375-F1
#
_entry.id   AF-M0N375-F1
#
_cell.length_a   1.000
_cell.length_b   1.000
_cell.length_c   1.000
_cell.angle_alpha   90.00
_cell.angle_beta   90.00
_cell.angle_gamma   90.00
#
_symmetry.space_group_name_H-M   'P 1'
#
loop_
_entity.id
_entity.type
_entity.pdbx_description
1 polymer ?
#
loop_
_entity_poly.entity_id
_entity_poly.type
_entity_poly.pdbx_seq_one_letter_code
_entity_poly.pdbx_strand_id
1 'polypeptide(L)' 'MSVSELCQICESRPADRTCERCGRTVCSQHYDDSHSLCLDCSDGSGSDSDEPTDPGREDTGENVRF' A
#
# COMPACT_ATOMS: atom_id res chain seq x y z
N MET A 1 12.08 -8.78 25.83
CA MET A 1 12.24 -7.74 24.80
C MET A 1 10.87 -7.55 24.19
N SER A 2 10.20 -6.43 24.46
CA SER A 2 8.76 -6.24 24.20
C SER A 2 8.56 -4.99 23.36
N VAL A 3 8.41 -5.17 22.05
CA VAL A 3 8.05 -4.10 21.11
C VAL A 3 6.73 -4.50 20.47
N SER A 4 5.63 -4.25 21.17
CA SER A 4 4.27 -4.57 20.69
C SER A 4 3.28 -3.43 20.88
N GLU A 5 3.73 -2.28 21.38
CA GLU A 5 2.84 -1.17 21.75
C GLU A 5 2.89 0.01 20.80
N LEU A 6 3.70 -0.05 19.73
CA LEU A 6 3.81 1.03 18.75
C LEU A 6 2.98 0.71 17.51
N CYS A 7 2.51 1.76 16.85
CA CYS A 7 1.82 1.71 15.58
C CYS A 7 2.69 1.00 14.55
N GLN A 8 2.22 -0.12 13.99
CA GLN A 8 2.99 -0.87 12.99
C GLN A 8 3.11 -0.17 11.62
N ILE A 9 2.51 1.01 11.46
CA ILE A 9 2.60 1.81 10.23
C ILE A 9 3.68 2.88 10.35
N CYS A 10 3.67 3.67 11.43
CA CYS A 10 4.62 4.76 11.60
C CYS A 10 5.74 4.48 12.61
N GLU A 11 5.58 3.43 13.41
CA GLU A 11 6.53 2.95 14.44
C GLU A 11 7.00 4.03 15.43
N SER A 12 6.31 5.17 15.46
CA SER A 12 6.73 6.38 16.19
C SER A 12 5.78 6.72 17.33
N ARG A 13 4.57 6.14 17.33
CA ARG A 13 3.50 6.44 18.28
C ARG A 13 2.92 5.17 18.86
N PRO A 14 2.40 5.22 20.11
CA PRO A 14 1.73 4.06 20.68
C PRO A 14 0.49 3.70 19.87
N ALA A 15 0.28 2.40 19.66
CA ALA A 15 -0.92 1.87 19.06
C ALA A 15 -2.02 1.76 20.11
N ASP A 16 -3.19 2.30 19.79
CA ASP A 16 -4.39 2.26 20.65
C ASP A 16 -5.53 1.48 19.97
N ARG A 17 -5.45 1.31 18.65
CA ARG A 17 -6.47 0.66 17.82
C ARG A 17 -5.92 -0.59 17.16
N THR A 18 -6.77 -1.58 16.95
CA THR A 18 -6.41 -2.82 16.25
C THR A 18 -7.27 -2.94 15.01
N CYS A 19 -6.65 -3.17 13.86
CA CYS A 19 -7.35 -3.38 12.61
C CYS A 19 -7.96 -4.78 12.57
N GLU A 20 -9.28 -4.89 12.37
CA GLU A 20 -9.98 -6.18 12.35
C GLU A 20 -9.68 -7.01 11.09
N ARG A 21 -9.21 -6.37 10.00
CA ARG A 21 -8.92 -7.08 8.73
C ARG A 21 -7.55 -7.76 8.72
N CYS A 22 -6.53 -7.13 9.28
CA CYS A 22 -5.15 -7.63 9.23
C CYS A 22 -4.54 -7.93 10.61
N GLY A 23 -5.22 -7.55 11.71
CA GLY A 23 -4.74 -7.75 13.08
C GLY A 23 -3.63 -6.79 13.51
N ARG A 24 -3.27 -5.79 12.69
CA ARG A 24 -2.21 -4.81 12.99
C ARG A 24 -2.68 -3.82 14.05
N THR A 25 -1.80 -3.47 14.99
CA THR A 25 -2.03 -2.41 15.98
C THR A 25 -1.54 -1.06 15.42
N VAL A 26 -2.43 -0.08 15.39
CA VAL A 26 -2.21 1.23 14.77
C VAL A 26 -2.64 2.37 15.70
N CYS A 27 -2.06 3.55 15.50
CA CYS A 27 -2.52 4.75 16.20
C CYS A 27 -3.78 5.31 15.53
N SER A 28 -4.56 6.11 16.26
CA SER A 28 -5.80 6.73 15.79
C SER A 28 -5.63 7.60 14.53
N GLN A 29 -4.41 8.02 14.21
CA GLN A 29 -4.11 8.74 12.97
C GLN A 29 -4.05 7.84 11.74
N HIS A 30 -3.67 6.56 11.90
CA HIS A 30 -3.64 5.56 10.82
C HIS A 30 -4.78 4.54 10.93
N TYR A 31 -5.75 4.82 11.79
CA TYR A 31 -6.97 4.05 11.94
C TYR A 31 -8.12 4.81 11.28
N ASP A 32 -8.77 4.16 10.34
CA ASP A 32 -9.98 4.60 9.68
C ASP A 32 -11.18 4.21 10.55
N ASP A 33 -11.77 5.20 11.23
CA ASP A 33 -12.91 4.98 12.11
C ASP A 33 -14.20 4.66 11.34
N SER A 34 -14.29 5.11 10.08
CA SER A 34 -15.47 4.89 9.23
C SER A 34 -15.60 3.43 8.81
N HIS A 35 -14.47 2.79 8.53
CA HIS A 35 -14.39 1.39 8.11
C HIS A 35 -13.91 0.46 9.24
N SER A 36 -13.50 1.00 10.39
CA SER A 36 -12.85 0.26 11.49
C SER A 36 -11.57 -0.50 11.08
N LEU A 37 -10.85 0.02 10.09
CA LEU A 37 -9.66 -0.60 9.48
C LEU A 37 -8.45 0.33 9.54
N CYS A 38 -7.24 -0.18 9.34
CA CYS A 38 -6.08 0.70 9.13
C CYS A 38 -6.12 1.35 7.74
N LEU A 39 -5.49 2.52 7.59
CA LEU A 39 -5.43 3.25 6.32
C LEU A 39 -4.93 2.37 5.16
N ASP A 40 -3.91 1.56 5.40
CA ASP A 40 -3.35 0.58 4.44
C ASP A 40 -4.41 -0.42 3.91
N CYS A 41 -5.39 -0.77 4.75
CA CYS A 41 -6.47 -1.68 4.41
C CYS A 41 -7.71 -0.96 3.85
N SER A 42 -7.92 0.30 4.23
CA SER A 42 -8.99 1.18 3.73
C SER A 42 -8.66 1.69 2.32
N ASP A 43 -7.38 2.03 2.09
CA ASP A 43 -6.84 2.57 0.83
C ASP A 43 -6.64 1.50 -0.26
N GLY A 44 -6.95 0.23 0.02
CA GLY A 44 -6.85 -0.91 -0.92
C GLY A 44 -7.71 -0.81 -2.19
N SER A 45 -8.19 0.38 -2.54
CA SER A 45 -8.88 0.72 -3.79
C SER A 45 -8.06 1.64 -4.71
N GLY A 46 -6.89 2.16 -4.32
CA GLY A 46 -6.28 3.32 -5.00
C GLY A 46 -4.83 3.22 -5.47
N SER A 47 -4.05 2.23 -5.04
CA SER A 47 -2.63 2.13 -5.41
C SER A 47 -2.36 1.09 -6.50
N ASP A 48 -3.20 1.09 -7.53
CA ASP A 48 -2.89 0.54 -8.85
C ASP A 48 -3.13 1.68 -9.84
N SER A 49 -2.35 2.76 -9.68
CA SER A 49 -2.13 3.70 -10.77
C SER A 49 -0.80 3.31 -11.38
N ASP A 50 -0.91 2.32 -12.26
CA ASP A 50 -0.13 2.17 -13.48
C ASP A 50 1.35 2.53 -13.31
N GLU A 51 2.15 1.51 -12.97
CA GLU A 51 3.45 1.38 -13.61
C GLU A 51 3.17 1.25 -15.12
N PRO A 52 3.49 2.24 -15.98
CA PRO A 52 3.48 2.00 -17.41
C PRO A 52 4.55 0.94 -17.66
N THR A 53 4.13 -0.32 -17.75
CA THR A 53 4.94 -1.40 -18.29
C THR A 53 5.32 -0.98 -19.69
N ASP A 54 6.54 -0.47 -19.84
CA ASP A 54 7.14 -0.07 -21.10
C ASP A 54 7.14 -1.28 -22.07
N PRO A 55 6.37 -1.27 -23.17
CA PRO A 55 6.56 -2.20 -24.25
C PRO A 55 7.11 -1.41 -25.44
N GLY A 56 8.15 -0.61 -25.23
CA GLY A 56 8.82 0.17 -26.26
C GLY A 56 9.85 -0.64 -27.04
N ARG A 57 9.52 -1.87 -27.44
CA ARG A 57 10.31 -2.63 -28.42
C ARG A 57 9.63 -2.57 -29.78
N GLU A 58 9.81 -1.46 -30.48
CA GLU A 58 9.70 -1.44 -31.93
C GLU A 58 11.03 -1.87 -32.55
N ASP A 59 11.33 -3.16 -32.41
CA ASP A 59 12.34 -3.84 -33.24
C ASP A 59 11.58 -4.51 -34.40
N THR A 60 11.36 -3.76 -35.47
CA THR A 60 11.05 -4.37 -36.77
C THR A 60 11.81 -3.63 -37.84
N GLY A 61 13.05 -4.07 -38.02
CA GLY A 61 13.69 -3.95 -39.31
C GLY A 61 12.94 -4.79 -40.33
N GLU A 62 12.33 -4.15 -41.33
CA GLU A 62 12.31 -4.73 -42.66
C GLU A 62 12.52 -3.66 -43.73
N ASN A 63 13.66 -3.80 -44.39
CA ASN A 63 14.14 -3.03 -45.51
C ASN A 63 13.37 -3.46 -46.77
N VAL A 64 12.23 -2.83 -47.08
CA VAL A 64 11.54 -3.09 -48.36
C VAL A 64 12.30 -2.44 -49.50
N ARG A 65 13.15 -3.24 -50.14
CA ARG A 65 13.83 -2.94 -51.41
C ARG A 65 12.82 -2.98 -52.56
N PHE A 66 12.78 -1.92 -53.36
CA PHE A 66 12.24 -1.92 -54.74
C PHE A 66 13.31 -1.37 -55.68
#